data_AF-A0A2U3KLU2-F1
#
_entry.id   AF-A0A2U3KLU2-F1
#
_cell.length_a   1.000
_cell.length_b   1.000
_cell.length_c   1.000
_cell.angle_alpha   90.00
_cell.angle_beta   90.00
_cell.angle_gamma   90.00
#
_symmetry.space_group_name_H-M   'P 1'
#
loop_
_entity.id
_entity.type
_entity.pdbx_description
1 polymer ?
#
loop_
_entity_poly.entity_id
_entity_poly.type
_entity_poly.pdbx_seq_one_letter_code
_entity_poly.pdbx_strand_id
1 'polypeptide(L)'
;MEAKLELWESKEWAFGPQTYADSQGWDSMHKVRWLWQVSALLAVLACAMGLAVCQPGWARADEQQAGTEAAPADPQDDPGLVIENDSDLPEGYPGRHYELRFHARGGVSTLHWRVEKGAVPPGLQLDDSGLLHGEPVRAGEFQFTVSVRESGMPESAVQKGFVLKVISALALNWKDPARVNGNRIEGSVTVTNTTPDDMDLTFIVLAVAGNGRATAIGYQHFMLHRGTFGMELPFGDTLPHGGYVVHVDVVGEVAPKKLIYRERMQTPRALQVTVGP
;
A
#
# COMPACT_ATOMS: atom_id res chain seq x y z
N MET A 1 -12.33 5.52 -54.36
CA MET A 1 -13.60 4.85 -54.70
C MET A 1 -13.61 3.50 -54.01
N GLU A 2 -14.76 3.20 -53.42
CA GLU A 2 -15.02 2.31 -52.29
C GLU A 2 -14.67 0.83 -52.47
N ALA A 3 -14.35 0.18 -51.35
CA ALA A 3 -14.78 -1.18 -50.95
C ALA A 3 -14.04 -1.53 -49.64
N LYS A 4 -14.59 -2.20 -48.62
CA LYS A 4 -15.92 -2.67 -48.25
C LYS A 4 -15.71 -3.18 -46.81
N LEU A 5 -16.44 -2.66 -45.84
CA LEU A 5 -16.38 -3.11 -44.44
C LEU A 5 -17.13 -4.44 -44.33
N GLU A 6 -16.44 -5.53 -43.96
CA GLU A 6 -17.08 -6.78 -43.58
C GLU A 6 -17.08 -6.92 -42.06
N LEU A 7 -18.30 -6.92 -41.52
CA LEU A 7 -18.65 -7.42 -40.19
C LEU A 7 -18.30 -8.90 -40.09
N TRP A 8 -17.62 -9.30 -39.01
CA TRP A 8 -17.56 -10.70 -38.58
C TRP A 8 -18.20 -10.83 -37.20
N GLU A 9 -19.26 -11.64 -37.17
CA GLU A 9 -20.02 -12.05 -35.99
C GLU A 9 -19.17 -12.95 -35.07
N SER A 10 -19.17 -12.64 -33.77
CA SER A 10 -18.57 -13.48 -32.74
C SER A 10 -19.46 -14.70 -32.47
N LYS A 11 -18.98 -15.89 -32.84
CA LYS A 11 -19.61 -17.15 -32.42
C LYS A 11 -19.34 -17.40 -30.95
N GLU A 12 -20.43 -17.49 -30.19
CA GLU A 12 -20.53 -17.97 -28.82
C GLU A 12 -20.07 -19.43 -28.73
N TRP A 13 -19.21 -19.74 -27.77
CA TRP A 13 -18.98 -21.11 -27.33
C TRP A 13 -19.69 -21.33 -26.00
N ALA A 14 -20.81 -22.05 -26.09
CA ALA A 14 -21.51 -22.61 -24.95
C ALA A 14 -20.71 -23.79 -24.38
N PHE A 15 -20.29 -23.69 -23.12
CA PHE A 15 -19.91 -24.86 -22.32
C PHE A 15 -21.09 -25.24 -21.43
N GLY A 16 -21.62 -26.44 -21.67
CA GLY A 16 -22.63 -27.07 -20.82
C GLY A 16 -22.05 -27.46 -19.44
N PRO A 17 -22.91 -27.65 -18.43
CA PRO A 17 -22.47 -27.85 -17.06
C PRO A 17 -21.94 -29.28 -16.86
N GLN A 18 -20.69 -29.40 -16.38
CA GLN A 18 -20.24 -30.65 -15.79
C GLN A 18 -20.69 -30.73 -14.33
N THR A 19 -21.59 -31.68 -14.10
CA THR A 19 -21.97 -32.22 -12.81
C THR A 19 -20.76 -32.86 -12.12
N TYR A 20 -20.44 -32.44 -10.89
CA TYR A 20 -19.60 -33.21 -9.99
C TYR A 20 -20.42 -33.56 -8.75
N ALA A 21 -20.65 -34.86 -8.56
CA ALA A 21 -21.37 -35.42 -7.43
C ALA A 21 -20.39 -35.77 -6.31
N ASP A 22 -20.76 -35.35 -5.10
CA ASP A 22 -20.55 -35.93 -3.78
C ASP A 22 -19.31 -36.79 -3.47
N SER A 23 -18.59 -36.33 -2.45
CA SER A 23 -18.28 -37.19 -1.30
C SER A 23 -18.25 -36.39 0.01
N GLN A 24 -19.22 -36.73 0.86
CA GLN A 24 -19.34 -36.58 2.32
C GLN A 24 -17.96 -36.59 3.03
N GLY A 25 -17.68 -35.89 4.13
CA GLY A 25 -18.49 -35.19 5.12
C GLY A 25 -17.79 -35.37 6.47
N TRP A 26 -17.54 -34.30 7.23
CA TRP A 26 -17.43 -34.35 8.70
C TRP A 26 -17.98 -33.05 9.26
N ASP A 27 -19.10 -33.23 9.93
CA ASP A 27 -19.92 -32.27 10.63
C ASP A 27 -19.29 -31.95 11.99
N SER A 28 -19.27 -30.67 12.38
CA SER A 28 -19.32 -30.21 13.78
C SER A 28 -19.26 -28.68 13.83
N MET A 29 -20.42 -28.08 13.65
CA MET A 29 -20.69 -26.69 14.05
C MET A 29 -20.93 -26.63 15.57
N HIS A 30 -20.23 -25.74 16.28
CA HIS A 30 -20.79 -24.93 17.38
C HIS A 30 -19.98 -23.63 17.44
N LYS A 31 -20.40 -22.56 16.76
CA LYS A 31 -21.12 -21.42 17.35
C LYS A 31 -20.69 -21.11 18.79
N VAL A 32 -20.07 -19.96 19.01
CA VAL A 32 -20.69 -18.79 19.70
C VAL A 32 -19.64 -17.68 19.84
N ARG A 33 -20.08 -16.48 19.45
CA ARG A 33 -19.43 -15.16 19.51
C ARG A 33 -19.56 -14.59 20.93
N TRP A 34 -18.73 -13.57 21.23
CA TRP A 34 -18.95 -12.52 22.24
C TRP A 34 -18.75 -12.91 23.72
N LEU A 35 -18.27 -12.08 24.66
CA LEU A 35 -17.50 -10.83 24.72
C LEU A 35 -17.44 -10.45 26.23
N TRP A 36 -16.39 -9.72 26.64
CA TRP A 36 -16.30 -8.79 27.79
C TRP A 36 -16.14 -9.30 29.26
N GLN A 37 -15.19 -8.59 29.92
CA GLN A 37 -15.25 -7.95 31.24
C GLN A 37 -14.59 -8.59 32.49
N VAL A 38 -13.52 -7.91 32.92
CA VAL A 38 -13.24 -7.34 34.26
C VAL A 38 -13.66 -8.15 35.49
N SER A 39 -12.71 -8.41 36.39
CA SER A 39 -13.01 -8.58 37.82
C SER A 39 -11.83 -8.17 38.71
N ALA A 40 -12.20 -7.50 39.79
CA ALA A 40 -11.37 -6.76 40.72
C ALA A 40 -11.10 -7.54 42.02
N LEU A 41 -10.24 -6.92 42.86
CA LEU A 41 -10.22 -6.92 44.33
C LEU A 41 -9.78 -8.18 45.08
N LEU A 42 -8.78 -7.98 45.94
CA LEU A 42 -8.58 -8.71 47.18
C LEU A 42 -8.20 -7.72 48.30
N ALA A 43 -8.89 -7.85 49.43
CA ALA A 43 -8.73 -7.07 50.65
C ALA A 43 -8.63 -8.01 51.86
N VAL A 44 -7.74 -7.72 52.82
CA VAL A 44 -7.80 -8.13 54.26
C VAL A 44 -6.82 -7.21 55.05
N LEU A 45 -6.90 -6.85 56.35
CA LEU A 45 -7.90 -6.37 57.33
C LEU A 45 -7.15 -6.35 58.70
N ALA A 46 -7.21 -5.26 59.50
CA ALA A 46 -7.18 -5.21 60.99
C ALA A 46 -6.90 -3.76 61.46
N CYS A 47 -7.74 -3.01 62.19
CA CYS A 47 -8.45 -3.17 63.48
C CYS A 47 -7.71 -2.44 64.63
N ALA A 48 -8.29 -1.34 65.14
CA ALA A 48 -8.47 -1.03 66.58
C ALA A 48 -9.01 0.41 66.82
N MET A 49 -9.94 0.52 67.75
CA MET A 49 -10.77 1.68 68.12
C MET A 49 -10.10 2.63 69.14
N GLY A 50 -10.57 3.88 69.20
CA GLY A 50 -10.39 4.78 70.34
C GLY A 50 -11.25 6.05 70.23
N LEU A 51 -12.22 6.20 71.14
CA LEU A 51 -13.27 7.23 71.16
C LEU A 51 -12.82 8.58 71.78
N ALA A 52 -13.38 9.66 71.22
CA ALA A 52 -13.93 10.88 71.83
C ALA A 52 -13.15 11.63 72.94
N VAL A 53 -12.80 12.91 72.66
CA VAL A 53 -12.89 14.03 73.62
C VAL A 53 -13.28 15.32 72.89
N CYS A 54 -14.36 15.97 73.35
CA CYS A 54 -14.78 17.34 73.01
C CYS A 54 -13.82 18.39 73.57
N GLN A 55 -13.64 19.52 72.87
CA GLN A 55 -13.70 20.85 73.49
C GLN A 55 -14.19 21.93 72.50
N PRO A 56 -15.04 22.88 72.94
CA PRO A 56 -15.38 24.09 72.23
C PRO A 56 -14.46 25.25 72.67
N GLY A 57 -14.08 26.13 71.75
CA GLY A 57 -13.33 27.35 72.08
C GLY A 57 -13.61 28.43 71.05
N TRP A 58 -14.44 29.40 71.44
CA TRP A 58 -14.79 30.55 70.61
C TRP A 58 -13.75 31.68 70.72
N ALA A 59 -13.65 32.41 69.60
CA ALA A 59 -13.25 33.81 69.46
C ALA A 59 -11.76 34.19 69.46
N ARG A 60 -11.29 34.64 68.28
CA ARG A 60 -11.13 36.08 68.03
C ARG A 60 -11.14 36.35 66.52
N ALA A 61 -11.94 37.34 66.14
CA ALA A 61 -11.81 38.03 64.88
C ALA A 61 -10.56 38.92 64.96
N ASP A 62 -9.70 38.84 63.95
CA ASP A 62 -8.83 39.95 63.57
C ASP A 62 -8.89 40.08 62.05
N GLU A 63 -8.96 41.35 61.65
CA GLU A 63 -9.25 41.89 60.33
C GLU A 63 -8.31 41.46 59.19
N GLN A 64 -8.95 41.17 58.06
CA GLN A 64 -8.58 41.53 56.69
C GLN A 64 -7.09 41.86 56.41
N GLN A 65 -6.40 40.91 55.79
CA GLN A 65 -5.60 41.22 54.61
C GLN A 65 -6.17 40.45 53.43
N ALA A 66 -7.01 41.15 52.65
CA ALA A 66 -7.34 40.78 51.29
C ALA A 66 -6.10 40.95 50.42
N GLY A 67 -5.17 40.00 50.52
CA GLY A 67 -4.28 39.67 49.43
C GLY A 67 -5.13 38.92 48.41
N THR A 68 -5.42 39.54 47.27
CA THR A 68 -5.83 38.80 46.09
C THR A 68 -4.61 37.99 45.66
N GLU A 69 -4.43 36.82 46.27
CA GLU A 69 -3.59 35.78 45.70
C GLU A 69 -4.35 35.30 44.48
N ALA A 70 -4.12 35.98 43.36
CA ALA A 70 -4.37 35.40 42.06
C ALA A 70 -3.66 34.04 42.10
N ALA A 71 -4.44 32.96 41.99
CA ALA A 71 -3.90 31.66 41.65
C ALA A 71 -2.86 31.90 40.54
N PRO A 72 -1.66 31.29 40.60
CA PRO A 72 -0.76 31.36 39.47
C PRO A 72 -1.57 30.91 38.27
N ALA A 73 -1.77 31.82 37.32
CA ALA A 73 -2.29 31.44 36.03
C ALA A 73 -1.40 30.26 35.61
N ASP A 74 -2.02 29.12 35.34
CA ASP A 74 -1.33 28.02 34.68
C ASP A 74 -0.47 28.64 33.57
N PRO A 75 0.81 28.26 33.41
CA PRO A 75 1.56 28.67 32.24
C PRO A 75 0.67 28.35 31.05
N GLN A 76 0.25 29.38 30.31
CA GLN A 76 -0.55 29.18 29.11
C GLN A 76 0.29 28.29 28.20
N ASP A 77 -0.03 26.99 28.16
CA ASP A 77 0.31 26.13 27.05
C ASP A 77 -0.35 26.80 25.85
N ASP A 78 0.41 27.63 25.13
CA ASP A 78 0.04 28.03 23.78
C ASP A 78 -0.09 26.70 23.02
N PRO A 79 -1.30 26.26 22.63
CA PRO A 79 -1.45 25.06 21.84
C PRO A 79 -1.04 25.45 20.42
N GLY A 80 0.26 25.72 20.25
CA GLY A 80 0.84 26.16 19.00
C GLY A 80 0.40 25.19 17.91
N LEU A 81 0.17 25.73 16.72
CA LEU A 81 -0.23 24.93 15.57
C LEU A 81 0.79 23.82 15.34
N VAL A 82 0.36 22.56 15.33
CA VAL A 82 1.23 21.37 15.17
C VAL A 82 0.58 20.40 14.19
N ILE A 83 1.37 19.94 13.21
CA ILE A 83 0.94 18.89 12.26
C ILE A 83 1.03 17.52 12.93
N GLU A 84 -0.08 16.77 12.91
CA GLU A 84 -0.23 15.52 13.64
C GLU A 84 0.20 14.27 12.86
N ASN A 85 0.12 14.30 11.53
CA ASN A 85 0.43 13.14 10.69
C ASN A 85 1.86 12.64 10.92
N ASP A 86 2.05 11.33 10.92
CA ASP A 86 3.38 10.72 10.95
C ASP A 86 4.22 11.14 9.74
N SER A 87 5.53 11.26 9.94
CA SER A 87 6.44 11.67 8.84
C SER A 87 6.52 10.62 7.74
N ASP A 88 6.36 9.33 8.09
CA ASP A 88 6.26 8.24 7.12
C ASP A 88 4.79 8.02 6.75
N LEU A 89 4.44 8.37 5.50
CA LEU A 89 3.09 8.26 5.00
C LEU A 89 2.80 6.82 4.53
N PRO A 90 1.51 6.38 4.55
CA PRO A 90 1.13 5.09 4.00
C PRO A 90 1.62 4.92 2.56
N GLU A 91 2.06 3.72 2.22
CA GLU A 91 2.63 3.42 0.90
C GLU A 91 1.59 3.61 -0.21
N GLY A 92 2.05 4.15 -1.34
CA GLY A 92 1.30 4.20 -2.59
C GLY A 92 1.75 3.13 -3.57
N TYR A 93 0.92 2.85 -4.58
CA TYR A 93 1.27 1.95 -5.69
C TYR A 93 0.89 2.62 -7.01
N PRO A 94 1.71 2.47 -8.07
CA PRO A 94 1.41 3.09 -9.36
C PRO A 94 0.01 2.73 -9.88
N GLY A 95 -0.73 3.73 -10.36
CA GLY A 95 -2.07 3.58 -10.92
C GLY A 95 -3.16 3.21 -9.89
N ARG A 96 -2.87 3.29 -8.58
CA ARG A 96 -3.86 3.11 -7.52
C ARG A 96 -4.25 4.45 -6.91
N HIS A 97 -5.55 4.66 -6.75
CA HIS A 97 -6.04 5.82 -6.01
C HIS A 97 -5.42 5.87 -4.61
N TYR A 98 -4.83 7.01 -4.31
CA TYR A 98 -4.23 7.35 -3.04
C TYR A 98 -5.02 8.50 -2.45
N GLU A 99 -5.31 8.44 -1.15
CA GLU A 99 -6.00 9.50 -0.44
C GLU A 99 -5.51 9.57 1.00
N LEU A 100 -5.09 10.76 1.41
CA LEU A 100 -4.63 11.04 2.77
C LEU A 100 -5.07 12.44 3.17
N ARG A 101 -5.66 12.56 4.37
CA ARG A 101 -5.99 13.86 4.98
C ARG A 101 -4.88 14.28 5.95
N PHE A 102 -4.37 15.49 5.77
CA PHE A 102 -3.52 16.14 6.76
C PHE A 102 -4.35 16.77 7.87
N HIS A 103 -3.86 16.62 9.09
CA HIS A 103 -4.46 17.09 10.32
C HIS A 103 -3.45 17.93 11.10
N ALA A 104 -3.93 19.02 11.68
CA ALA A 104 -3.19 19.81 12.64
C ALA A 104 -4.04 19.99 13.89
N ARG A 105 -3.38 20.02 15.04
CA ARG A 105 -3.94 20.49 16.31
C ARG A 105 -3.37 21.85 16.63
N GLY A 106 -4.05 22.56 17.54
CA GLY A 106 -3.79 23.97 17.75
C GLY A 106 -4.43 24.81 16.66
N GLY A 107 -4.59 26.10 16.94
CA GLY A 107 -5.34 27.01 16.08
C GLY A 107 -6.86 26.96 16.27
N VAL A 108 -7.51 28.04 15.89
CA VAL A 108 -8.93 28.38 16.09
C VAL A 108 -9.62 28.73 14.77
N SER A 109 -8.90 28.83 13.66
CA SER A 109 -9.39 29.34 12.38
C SER A 109 -9.11 28.40 11.19
N THR A 110 -9.42 28.86 9.97
CA THR A 110 -9.29 28.04 8.75
C THR A 110 -7.83 27.76 8.46
N LEU A 111 -7.52 26.50 8.16
CA LEU A 111 -6.19 25.98 7.86
C LEU A 111 -5.98 25.87 6.35
N HIS A 112 -4.82 26.36 5.88
CA HIS A 112 -4.38 26.31 4.49
C HIS A 112 -3.12 25.47 4.36
N TRP A 113 -3.16 24.48 3.47
CA TRP A 113 -2.11 23.48 3.31
C TRP A 113 -1.38 23.65 1.98
N ARG A 114 -0.04 23.53 2.00
CA ARG A 114 0.77 23.63 0.78
C ARG A 114 2.07 22.84 0.89
N VAL A 115 2.56 22.34 -0.24
CA VAL A 115 3.94 21.84 -0.37
C VAL A 115 4.91 23.03 -0.48
N GLU A 116 5.81 23.20 0.48
CA GLU A 116 6.82 24.27 0.48
C GLU A 116 8.15 23.84 -0.14
N LYS A 117 8.52 22.55 -0.01
CA LYS A 117 9.78 22.00 -0.53
C LYS A 117 9.58 20.58 -1.06
N GLY A 118 10.38 20.23 -2.06
CA GLY A 118 10.27 18.93 -2.74
C GLY A 118 9.03 18.88 -3.63
N ALA A 119 8.62 17.67 -3.99
CA ALA A 119 7.42 17.43 -4.77
C ALA A 119 6.73 16.16 -4.26
N VAL A 120 5.40 16.18 -4.29
CA VAL A 120 4.61 14.96 -4.14
C VAL A 120 4.85 14.01 -5.33
N PRO A 121 4.58 12.71 -5.20
CA PRO A 121 4.69 11.78 -6.31
C PRO A 121 3.92 12.27 -7.56
N PRO A 122 4.47 12.13 -8.77
CA PRO A 122 3.75 12.48 -10.00
C PRO A 122 2.40 11.80 -10.07
N GLY A 123 1.34 12.56 -10.33
CA GLY A 123 -0.05 12.10 -10.35
C GLY A 123 -0.81 12.30 -9.03
N LEU A 124 -0.12 12.67 -7.95
CA LEU A 124 -0.73 13.16 -6.71
C LEU A 124 -0.76 14.68 -6.64
N GLN A 125 -1.75 15.22 -5.94
CA GLN A 125 -1.94 16.64 -5.69
C GLN A 125 -2.37 16.87 -4.25
N LEU A 126 -1.82 17.91 -3.61
CA LEU A 126 -2.26 18.40 -2.31
C LEU A 126 -3.18 19.60 -2.50
N ASP A 127 -4.43 19.45 -2.10
CA ASP A 127 -5.39 20.54 -2.08
C ASP A 127 -5.14 21.46 -0.89
N ASP A 128 -5.54 22.72 -1.02
CA ASP A 128 -5.45 23.74 0.05
C ASP A 128 -6.17 23.32 1.35
N SER A 129 -7.16 22.43 1.24
CA SER A 129 -7.88 21.85 2.38
C SER A 129 -7.06 20.85 3.19
N GLY A 130 -5.90 20.41 2.69
CA GLY A 130 -5.07 19.37 3.30
C GLY A 130 -5.38 17.95 2.81
N LEU A 131 -6.10 17.79 1.71
CA LEU A 131 -6.32 16.49 1.08
C LEU A 131 -5.23 16.21 0.05
N LEU A 132 -4.43 15.17 0.27
CA LEU A 132 -3.50 14.62 -0.72
C LEU A 132 -4.18 13.47 -1.44
N HIS A 133 -4.40 13.61 -2.75
CA HIS A 133 -5.13 12.61 -3.53
C HIS A 133 -4.62 12.46 -4.97
N GLY A 134 -5.04 11.39 -5.63
CA GLY A 134 -4.75 11.10 -7.03
C GLY A 134 -4.22 9.68 -7.23
N GLU A 135 -3.60 9.43 -8.39
CA GLU A 135 -2.99 8.14 -8.71
C GLU A 135 -1.50 8.35 -8.98
N PRO A 136 -0.58 7.83 -8.16
CA PRO A 136 0.83 8.01 -8.41
C PRO A 136 1.21 7.24 -9.68
N VAL A 137 2.10 7.80 -10.50
CA VAL A 137 2.43 7.25 -11.82
C VAL A 137 3.67 6.36 -11.78
N ARG A 138 4.61 6.64 -10.86
CA ARG A 138 5.91 5.98 -10.83
C ARG A 138 6.29 5.59 -9.42
N ALA A 139 6.86 4.40 -9.27
CA ALA A 139 7.51 3.96 -8.06
C ALA A 139 8.73 4.84 -7.72
N GLY A 140 8.99 5.04 -6.43
CA GLY A 140 10.05 5.87 -5.91
C GLY A 140 9.78 6.30 -4.47
N GLU A 141 10.82 6.81 -3.82
CA GLU A 141 10.71 7.49 -2.54
C GLU A 141 10.62 9.00 -2.77
N PHE A 142 9.60 9.64 -2.21
CA PHE A 142 9.34 11.07 -2.37
C PHE A 142 9.40 11.76 -1.02
N GLN A 143 10.36 12.67 -0.88
CA GLN A 143 10.53 13.48 0.32
C GLN A 143 10.05 14.90 0.03
N PHE A 144 9.12 15.41 0.82
CA PHE A 144 8.55 16.75 0.64
C PHE A 144 8.22 17.38 1.99
N THR A 145 8.16 18.71 2.03
CA THR A 145 7.78 19.47 3.23
C THR A 145 6.43 20.12 2.99
N VAL A 146 5.49 19.88 3.92
CA VAL A 146 4.17 20.50 3.90
C VAL A 146 4.15 21.61 4.96
N SER A 147 3.63 22.79 4.59
CA SER A 147 3.21 23.83 5.51
C SER A 147 1.72 23.76 5.76
N VAL A 148 1.35 24.08 7.01
CA VAL A 148 -0.01 24.48 7.36
C VAL A 148 0.06 25.90 7.88
N ARG A 149 -0.80 26.76 7.34
CA ARG A 149 -0.98 28.15 7.78
C ARG A 149 -2.36 28.33 8.35
N GLU A 150 -2.42 29.02 9.47
CA GLU A 150 -3.65 29.40 10.11
C GLU A 150 -3.97 30.87 9.78
N SER A 151 -5.20 31.13 9.34
CA SER A 151 -5.70 32.48 8.96
C SER A 151 -5.99 33.44 10.12
N GLY A 152 -5.63 33.08 11.36
CA GLY A 152 -5.84 33.87 12.57
C GLY A 152 -4.96 35.13 12.63
N MET A 153 -5.19 35.96 13.64
CA MET A 153 -4.32 37.10 13.98
C MET A 153 -3.79 36.93 15.40
N PRO A 154 -2.47 36.76 15.60
CA PRO A 154 -1.41 36.68 14.58
C PRO A 154 -1.50 35.43 13.68
N GLU A 155 -0.99 35.54 12.44
CA GLU A 155 -0.88 34.39 11.53
C GLU A 155 0.20 33.44 12.06
N SER A 156 -0.15 32.17 12.26
CA SER A 156 0.77 31.12 12.69
C SER A 156 0.95 30.11 11.55
N ALA A 157 2.19 29.67 11.33
CA ALA A 157 2.50 28.67 10.32
C ALA A 157 3.55 27.69 10.85
N VAL A 158 3.34 26.40 10.56
CA VAL A 158 4.32 25.35 10.86
C VAL A 158 4.56 24.47 9.65
N GLN A 159 5.71 23.80 9.64
CA GLN A 159 6.15 22.94 8.56
C GLN A 159 6.60 21.59 9.10
N LYS A 160 6.33 20.53 8.34
CA LYS A 160 6.81 19.17 8.64
C LYS A 160 7.25 18.46 7.37
N GLY A 161 8.35 17.71 7.48
CA GLY A 161 8.84 16.86 6.41
C GLY A 161 8.15 15.51 6.40
N PHE A 162 7.83 15.02 5.20
CA PHE A 162 7.15 13.75 4.96
C PHE A 162 7.90 12.91 3.93
N VAL A 163 7.76 11.60 4.08
CA VAL A 163 8.24 10.59 3.13
C VAL A 163 7.04 9.78 2.67
N LEU A 164 6.83 9.72 1.35
CA LEU A 164 5.86 8.85 0.71
C LEU A 164 6.60 7.87 -0.20
N LYS A 165 6.48 6.58 0.11
CA LYS A 165 7.02 5.49 -0.72
C LYS A 165 5.95 5.02 -1.69
N VAL A 166 6.22 5.15 -2.99
CA VAL A 166 5.44 4.51 -4.04
C VAL A 166 6.18 3.25 -4.46
N ILE A 167 5.59 2.08 -4.24
CA ILE A 167 6.25 0.79 -4.44
C ILE A 167 5.64 0.06 -5.63
N SER A 168 6.47 -0.61 -6.44
CA SER A 168 5.98 -1.50 -7.48
C SER A 168 5.32 -2.72 -6.84
N ALA A 169 4.02 -2.89 -7.08
CA ALA A 169 3.20 -3.98 -6.56
C ALA A 169 3.71 -5.37 -7.00
N LEU A 170 4.02 -5.50 -8.29
CA LEU A 170 4.65 -6.65 -8.90
C LEU A 170 6.02 -6.18 -9.44
N ALA A 171 7.09 -6.88 -9.08
CA ALA A 171 8.40 -6.62 -9.66
C ALA A 171 8.85 -7.82 -10.49
N LEU A 172 9.45 -7.53 -11.64
CA LEU A 172 9.98 -8.51 -12.59
C LEU A 172 11.44 -8.13 -12.90
N ASN A 173 12.37 -9.07 -12.67
CA ASN A 173 13.79 -8.85 -12.96
C ASN A 173 14.42 -10.07 -13.61
N TRP A 174 15.47 -9.89 -14.41
CA TRP A 174 16.29 -11.01 -14.87
C TRP A 174 17.05 -11.61 -13.68
N LYS A 175 17.02 -12.95 -13.56
CA LYS A 175 17.96 -13.67 -12.70
C LYS A 175 19.10 -14.20 -13.56
N ASP A 176 18.76 -15.07 -14.50
CA ASP A 176 19.63 -15.52 -15.58
C ASP A 176 19.09 -14.96 -16.90
N PRO A 177 19.72 -13.90 -17.46
CA PRO A 177 19.28 -13.32 -18.72
C PRO A 177 19.18 -14.37 -19.84
N ALA A 178 18.15 -14.22 -20.69
CA ALA A 178 17.94 -15.12 -21.81
C ALA A 178 19.20 -15.25 -22.68
N ARG A 179 19.63 -16.49 -22.92
CA ARG A 179 20.82 -16.82 -23.71
C ARG A 179 20.55 -18.01 -24.62
N VAL A 180 21.41 -18.19 -25.62
CA VAL A 180 21.40 -19.36 -26.50
C VAL A 180 22.36 -20.39 -25.95
N ASN A 181 21.90 -21.62 -25.82
CA ASN A 181 22.68 -22.80 -25.47
C ASN A 181 22.45 -23.88 -26.53
N GLY A 182 23.34 -23.95 -27.52
CA GLY A 182 23.16 -24.81 -28.69
C GLY A 182 21.96 -24.38 -29.54
N ASN A 183 20.94 -25.23 -29.60
CA ASN A 183 19.67 -24.98 -30.30
C ASN A 183 18.54 -24.46 -29.38
N ARG A 184 18.84 -24.21 -28.10
CA ARG A 184 17.87 -23.80 -27.07
C ARG A 184 18.07 -22.34 -26.68
N ILE A 185 16.97 -21.61 -26.53
CA ILE A 185 16.95 -20.37 -25.74
C ILE A 185 16.53 -20.73 -24.32
N GLU A 186 17.26 -20.27 -23.32
CA GLU A 186 16.98 -20.51 -21.90
C GLU A 186 17.30 -19.30 -21.05
N GLY A 187 16.68 -19.23 -19.87
CA GLY A 187 16.96 -18.22 -18.84
C GLY A 187 15.97 -18.33 -17.68
N SER A 188 16.06 -17.39 -16.75
CA SER A 188 15.12 -17.28 -15.65
C SER A 188 14.91 -15.82 -15.22
N VAL A 189 13.72 -15.55 -14.69
CA VAL A 189 13.37 -14.26 -14.09
C VAL A 189 13.06 -14.44 -12.62
N THR A 190 13.14 -13.37 -11.84
CA THR A 190 12.55 -13.30 -10.51
C THR A 190 11.27 -12.47 -10.51
N VAL A 191 10.29 -12.92 -9.74
CA VAL A 191 9.06 -12.18 -9.45
C VAL A 191 8.94 -11.90 -7.95
N THR A 192 8.40 -10.73 -7.62
CA THR A 192 8.15 -10.30 -6.23
C THR A 192 6.75 -9.69 -6.11
N ASN A 193 6.01 -10.07 -5.07
CA ASN A 193 4.74 -9.48 -4.69
C ASN A 193 4.94 -8.64 -3.41
N THR A 194 4.93 -7.32 -3.57
CA THR A 194 5.05 -6.36 -2.45
C THR A 194 3.69 -5.90 -1.92
N THR A 195 2.60 -6.36 -2.51
CA THR A 195 1.25 -5.98 -2.09
C THR A 195 0.85 -6.74 -0.82
N PRO A 196 -0.11 -6.21 -0.05
CA PRO A 196 -0.70 -6.94 1.08
C PRO A 196 -1.64 -8.08 0.64
N ASP A 197 -1.83 -8.29 -0.66
CA ASP A 197 -2.79 -9.24 -1.23
C ASP A 197 -2.08 -10.37 -1.98
N ASP A 198 -2.72 -11.54 -2.03
CA ASP A 198 -2.28 -12.61 -2.93
C ASP A 198 -2.71 -12.26 -4.36
N MET A 199 -1.89 -12.62 -5.35
CA MET A 199 -2.10 -12.29 -6.76
C MET A 199 -2.21 -13.57 -7.58
N ASP A 200 -3.22 -13.68 -8.43
CA ASP A 200 -3.23 -14.73 -9.45
C ASP A 200 -2.26 -14.34 -10.58
N LEU A 201 -1.12 -15.02 -10.67
CA LEU A 201 -0.01 -14.66 -11.54
C LEU A 201 -0.01 -15.51 -12.80
N THR A 202 -0.10 -14.86 -13.96
CA THR A 202 0.22 -15.45 -15.26
C THR A 202 1.59 -14.97 -15.72
N PHE A 203 2.50 -15.90 -15.99
CA PHE A 203 3.84 -15.68 -16.54
C PHE A 203 3.91 -16.26 -17.95
N ILE A 204 4.34 -15.46 -18.93
CA ILE A 204 4.45 -15.86 -20.33
C ILE A 204 5.78 -15.37 -20.90
N VAL A 205 6.48 -16.22 -21.62
CA VAL A 205 7.70 -15.88 -22.35
C VAL A 205 7.54 -16.22 -23.82
N LEU A 206 7.75 -15.23 -24.68
CA LEU A 206 7.63 -15.34 -26.13
C LEU A 206 8.98 -15.08 -26.79
N ALA A 207 9.46 -16.01 -27.62
CA ALA A 207 10.54 -15.76 -28.57
C ALA A 207 9.94 -15.27 -29.89
N VAL A 208 10.19 -14.01 -30.24
CA VAL A 208 9.66 -13.37 -31.45
C VAL A 208 10.76 -13.30 -32.50
N ALA A 209 10.56 -13.99 -33.61
CA ALA A 209 11.47 -13.98 -34.76
C ALA A 209 11.38 -12.66 -35.54
N GLY A 210 12.42 -12.35 -36.33
CA GLY A 210 12.45 -11.13 -37.16
C GLY A 210 11.33 -11.00 -38.20
N ASN A 211 10.64 -12.10 -38.52
CA ASN A 211 9.45 -12.10 -39.38
C ASN A 211 8.12 -11.90 -38.61
N GLY A 212 8.18 -11.65 -37.30
CA GLY A 212 7.02 -11.45 -36.42
C GLY A 212 6.40 -12.73 -35.85
N ARG A 213 6.87 -13.93 -36.21
CA ARG A 213 6.37 -15.16 -35.61
C ARG A 213 6.79 -15.25 -34.15
N ALA A 214 5.81 -15.39 -33.26
CA ALA A 214 6.03 -15.60 -31.83
C ALA A 214 5.89 -17.09 -31.48
N THR A 215 6.85 -17.61 -30.72
CA THR A 215 6.82 -18.95 -30.14
C THR A 215 6.86 -18.83 -28.62
N ALA A 216 5.89 -19.43 -27.91
CA ALA A 216 5.94 -19.47 -26.45
C ALA A 216 7.03 -20.44 -25.99
N ILE A 217 7.94 -19.95 -25.16
CA ILE A 217 9.06 -20.73 -24.58
C ILE A 217 9.01 -20.80 -23.05
N GLY A 218 7.92 -20.29 -22.46
CA GLY A 218 7.63 -20.36 -21.03
C GLY A 218 6.19 -19.95 -20.77
N TYR A 219 5.49 -20.72 -19.96
CA TYR A 219 4.16 -20.40 -19.47
C TYR A 219 3.98 -21.00 -18.07
N GLN A 220 3.56 -20.18 -17.11
CA GLN A 220 3.15 -20.64 -15.78
C GLN A 220 1.95 -19.80 -15.31
N HIS A 221 1.05 -20.42 -14.56
CA HIS A 221 -0.10 -19.77 -13.96
C HIS A 221 -0.30 -20.31 -12.55
N PHE A 222 -0.20 -19.45 -11.54
CA PHE A 222 -0.28 -19.85 -10.13
C PHE A 222 -0.57 -18.66 -9.22
N MET A 223 -1.00 -18.95 -7.99
CA MET A 223 -1.17 -17.92 -6.96
C MET A 223 0.20 -17.47 -6.40
N LEU A 224 0.55 -16.21 -6.63
CA LEU A 224 1.72 -15.56 -6.05
C LEU A 224 1.33 -14.92 -4.70
N HIS A 225 1.67 -15.60 -3.61
CA HIS A 225 1.34 -15.14 -2.25
C HIS A 225 1.96 -13.77 -1.92
N ARG A 226 1.26 -12.98 -1.10
CA ARG A 226 1.78 -11.75 -0.51
C ARG A 226 3.11 -11.98 0.20
N GLY A 227 4.05 -11.04 0.06
CA GLY A 227 5.38 -11.15 0.65
C GLY A 227 6.31 -12.13 -0.06
N THR A 228 5.91 -12.74 -1.19
CA THR A 228 6.84 -13.50 -2.03
C THR A 228 7.92 -12.57 -2.55
N PHE A 229 9.18 -12.92 -2.29
CA PHE A 229 10.34 -12.12 -2.67
C PHE A 229 11.31 -12.93 -3.53
N GLY A 230 11.56 -12.46 -4.74
CA GLY A 230 12.58 -13.04 -5.63
C GLY A 230 12.32 -14.47 -6.10
N MET A 231 11.06 -14.90 -6.20
CA MET A 231 10.72 -16.24 -6.68
C MET A 231 11.20 -16.42 -8.12
N GLU A 232 12.00 -17.46 -8.36
CA GLU A 232 12.56 -17.73 -9.68
C GLU A 232 11.56 -18.47 -10.58
N LEU A 233 11.40 -17.98 -11.79
CA LEU A 233 10.63 -18.60 -12.86
C LEU A 233 11.55 -18.90 -14.05
N PRO A 234 11.95 -20.18 -14.24
CA PRO A 234 12.73 -20.58 -15.39
C PRO A 234 11.87 -20.64 -16.66
N PHE A 235 12.51 -20.46 -17.80
CA PHE A 235 11.92 -20.66 -19.12
C PHE A 235 12.96 -21.19 -20.09
N GLY A 236 12.48 -21.69 -21.23
CA GLY A 236 13.32 -22.00 -22.36
C GLY A 236 12.76 -23.11 -23.22
N ASP A 237 13.13 -23.07 -24.49
CA ASP A 237 12.74 -24.06 -25.48
C ASP A 237 13.76 -24.16 -26.61
N THR A 238 13.72 -25.27 -27.35
CA THR A 238 14.50 -25.41 -28.59
C THR A 238 13.80 -24.66 -29.72
N LEU A 239 14.58 -23.92 -30.51
CA LEU A 239 14.05 -23.10 -31.58
C LEU A 239 14.82 -23.37 -32.88
N PRO A 240 14.15 -23.23 -34.05
CA PRO A 240 14.84 -23.25 -35.32
C PRO A 240 15.91 -22.16 -35.41
N HIS A 241 16.86 -22.34 -36.32
CA HIS A 241 17.86 -21.32 -36.62
C HIS A 241 17.21 -19.97 -36.91
N GLY A 242 17.78 -18.90 -36.35
CA GLY A 242 17.24 -17.55 -36.53
C GLY A 242 17.55 -16.60 -35.38
N GLY A 243 17.20 -15.33 -35.61
CA GLY A 243 17.28 -14.28 -34.61
C GLY A 243 15.95 -14.09 -33.88
N TYR A 244 15.98 -14.09 -32.54
CA TYR A 244 14.79 -13.96 -31.70
C TYR A 244 14.96 -12.87 -30.65
N VAL A 245 13.99 -11.97 -30.52
CA VAL A 245 13.84 -11.13 -29.32
C VAL A 245 12.98 -11.89 -28.33
N VAL A 246 13.46 -12.05 -27.10
CA VAL A 246 12.69 -12.71 -26.05
C VAL A 246 11.91 -11.65 -25.29
N HIS A 247 10.60 -11.79 -25.23
CA HIS A 247 9.69 -10.98 -24.43
C HIS A 247 9.23 -11.79 -23.23
N VAL A 248 9.27 -11.18 -22.05
CA VAL A 248 8.74 -11.73 -20.80
C VAL A 248 7.62 -10.82 -20.34
N ASP A 249 6.44 -11.40 -20.12
CA ASP A 249 5.28 -10.74 -19.57
C ASP A 249 4.86 -11.44 -18.27
N VAL A 250 4.63 -10.67 -17.22
CA VAL A 250 3.94 -11.14 -16.02
C VAL A 250 2.71 -10.29 -15.77
N VAL A 251 1.60 -10.95 -15.46
CA VAL A 251 0.33 -10.31 -15.12
C VAL A 251 -0.15 -10.89 -13.80
N GLY A 252 -0.24 -10.05 -12.77
CA GLY A 252 -0.79 -10.43 -11.47
C GLY A 252 -2.17 -9.80 -11.27
N GLU A 253 -3.19 -10.61 -11.06
CA GLU A 253 -4.56 -10.16 -10.81
C GLU A 253 -4.91 -10.30 -9.32
N VAL A 254 -5.48 -9.25 -8.73
CA VAL A 254 -6.12 -9.29 -7.41
C VAL A 254 -7.63 -9.17 -7.62
N ALA A 255 -8.25 -10.30 -7.97
CA ALA A 255 -9.64 -10.38 -8.40
C ALA A 255 -10.66 -9.73 -7.43
N PRO A 256 -10.55 -9.90 -6.08
CA PRO A 256 -11.48 -9.27 -5.14
C PRO A 256 -11.48 -7.74 -5.20
N LYS A 257 -10.36 -7.14 -5.65
CA LYS A 257 -10.19 -5.69 -5.76
C LYS A 257 -10.28 -5.19 -7.21
N LYS A 258 -10.45 -6.09 -8.19
CA LYS A 258 -10.43 -5.79 -9.63
C LYS A 258 -9.16 -5.05 -10.06
N LEU A 259 -8.02 -5.44 -9.49
CA LEU A 259 -6.72 -4.83 -9.80
C LEU A 259 -5.90 -5.78 -10.67
N ILE A 260 -5.22 -5.22 -11.67
CA ILE A 260 -4.29 -5.93 -12.53
C ILE A 260 -2.96 -5.19 -12.50
N TYR A 261 -1.89 -5.92 -12.19
CA TYR A 261 -0.53 -5.43 -12.26
C TYR A 261 0.19 -6.15 -13.38
N ARG A 262 0.91 -5.40 -14.23
CA ARG A 262 1.61 -5.97 -15.37
C ARG A 262 3.02 -5.42 -15.47
N GLU A 263 3.98 -6.32 -15.58
CA GLU A 263 5.37 -5.98 -15.85
C GLU A 263 5.84 -6.70 -17.12
N ARG A 264 6.74 -6.04 -17.85
CA ARG A 264 7.30 -6.57 -19.10
C ARG A 264 8.79 -6.34 -19.18
N MET A 265 9.51 -7.30 -19.73
CA MET A 265 10.91 -7.18 -20.09
C MET A 265 11.16 -7.77 -21.47
N GLN A 266 12.25 -7.36 -22.10
CA GLN A 266 12.73 -8.01 -23.31
C GLN A 266 14.25 -8.03 -23.37
N THR A 267 14.81 -8.91 -24.20
CA THR A 267 16.24 -8.85 -24.51
C THR A 267 16.56 -7.55 -25.26
N PRO A 268 17.71 -6.91 -24.99
CA PRO A 268 18.08 -5.65 -25.64
C PRO A 268 18.39 -5.80 -27.13
N ARG A 269 18.67 -7.04 -27.57
CA ARG A 269 18.94 -7.42 -28.96
C ARG A 269 18.42 -8.82 -29.22
N ALA A 270 18.32 -9.17 -30.51
CA ALA A 270 17.98 -10.51 -30.92
C ALA A 270 19.10 -11.51 -30.56
N LEU A 271 18.71 -12.63 -29.97
CA LEU A 271 19.54 -13.81 -29.72
C LEU A 271 19.62 -14.67 -30.97
N GLN A 272 20.81 -15.15 -31.32
CA GLN A 272 21.05 -15.90 -32.56
C GLN A 272 21.17 -17.39 -32.28
N VAL A 273 20.16 -18.15 -32.70
CA VAL A 273 20.21 -19.61 -32.69
C VAL A 273 20.87 -20.06 -33.99
N THR A 274 22.09 -20.60 -33.90
CA THR A 274 22.90 -21.00 -35.06
C THR A 274 22.90 -22.49 -35.33
N VAL A 275 22.54 -23.30 -34.33
CA VAL A 275 22.41 -24.75 -34.43
C VAL A 275 20.92 -25.05 -34.49
N GLY A 276 20.45 -25.65 -35.59
CA GLY A 276 19.07 -26.11 -35.71
C GLY A 276 18.81 -27.36 -34.86
N PRO A 277 17.53 -27.70 -34.59
CA PRO A 277 17.16 -29.00 -34.02
C PRO A 277 17.56 -30.18 -34.93
#